data_AF-A0AAW9QJE2-F1
#
_entry.id   AF-A0AAW9QJE2-F1
#
_cell.length_a   1.000
_cell.length_b   1.000
_cell.length_c   1.000
_cell.angle_alpha   90.00
_cell.angle_beta   90.00
_cell.angle_gamma   90.00
#
_symmetry.space_group_name_H-M   'P 1'
#
loop_
_entity.id
_entity.type
_entity.pdbx_description
1 polymer ?
#
loop_
_entity_poly.entity_id
_entity_poly.type
_entity_poly.pdbx_seq_one_letter_code
_entity_poly.pdbx_strand_id
1 'polypeptide(L)'
;MSSRLQRRARRESESYNEEEFPRLWTLFPSASASLLEGFGAISDIDAWGEGVYLFPRFYRTAIVAINRLPVAPDTLWLRLLGRGKVQSQAVREWLQLPIENSLRQNVTELLVSWRVTIEIQNLLEEEDREVFMTLSQTYLEWKEATKQEARREGLEEGRQEGLQEGRQEGLREGRLGGKLESVPRLRALGLSVEQIADALELSIEQVRQATGE
;
A
#
# COMPACT_ATOMS: atom_id res chain seq x y z
N MET A 1 28.78 15.44 -6.98
CA MET A 1 28.04 15.30 -8.26
C MET A 1 28.68 16.10 -9.40
N SER A 2 29.08 17.36 -9.18
CA SER A 2 29.72 18.24 -10.18
C SER A 2 30.96 17.64 -10.89
N SER A 3 31.81 16.90 -10.16
CA SER A 3 33.06 16.32 -10.72
C SER A 3 32.85 15.21 -11.76
N ARG A 4 31.71 14.51 -11.76
CA ARG A 4 31.42 13.46 -12.76
C ARG A 4 30.94 14.05 -14.08
N LEU A 5 30.14 15.12 -14.02
CA LEU A 5 29.66 15.85 -15.20
C LEU A 5 30.80 16.59 -15.90
N GLN A 6 31.70 17.22 -15.13
CA GLN A 6 32.94 17.83 -15.65
C GLN A 6 33.85 16.83 -16.38
N ARG A 7 33.95 15.60 -15.86
CA ARG A 7 34.76 14.54 -16.49
C ARG A 7 34.11 13.99 -17.76
N ARG A 8 32.79 14.01 -17.87
CA ARG A 8 32.05 13.58 -19.06
C ARG A 8 32.15 14.61 -20.19
N ALA A 9 31.91 15.89 -19.91
CA ALA A 9 32.02 16.97 -20.88
C ALA A 9 33.44 17.09 -21.48
N ARG A 10 34.50 16.89 -20.66
CA ARG A 10 35.89 16.84 -21.16
C ARG A 10 36.18 15.69 -22.11
N ARG A 11 35.41 14.59 -22.05
CA ARG A 11 35.55 13.44 -22.96
C ARG A 11 34.77 13.64 -24.26
N GLU A 12 33.70 14.42 -24.21
CA GLU A 12 32.76 14.63 -25.33
C GLU A 12 33.07 15.92 -26.13
N SER A 13 34.08 16.71 -25.73
CA SER A 13 34.56 17.93 -26.43
C SER A 13 33.48 19.01 -26.68
N GLU A 14 32.39 18.98 -25.94
CA GLU A 14 31.35 20.01 -25.96
C GLU A 14 31.67 21.15 -24.97
N SER A 15 31.28 22.39 -25.34
CA SER A 15 31.46 23.53 -24.45
C SER A 15 30.60 23.36 -23.20
N TYR A 16 31.23 23.54 -22.04
CA TYR A 16 30.64 23.34 -20.72
C TYR A 16 29.52 24.36 -20.46
N ASN A 17 28.26 23.99 -20.69
CA ASN A 17 27.13 24.84 -20.35
C ASN A 17 26.85 24.74 -18.85
N GLU A 18 27.26 25.76 -18.10
CA GLU A 18 26.96 25.80 -16.68
C GLU A 18 25.46 25.79 -16.41
N GLU A 19 24.58 26.23 -17.31
CA GLU A 19 23.13 26.30 -17.03
C GLU A 19 22.44 24.94 -16.87
N GLU A 20 23.04 23.85 -17.37
CA GLU A 20 22.45 22.50 -17.35
C GLU A 20 22.70 21.71 -16.06
N PHE A 21 23.44 22.28 -15.12
CA PHE A 21 23.72 21.59 -13.85
C PHE A 21 22.47 21.44 -12.99
N PRO A 22 22.37 20.33 -12.25
CA PRO A 22 21.27 20.10 -11.33
C PRO A 22 21.22 21.20 -10.27
N ARG A 23 20.00 21.67 -10.01
CA ARG A 23 19.70 22.61 -8.93
C ARG A 23 19.32 21.84 -7.66
N LEU A 24 19.72 22.36 -6.51
CA LEU A 24 19.26 21.90 -5.20
C LEU A 24 17.86 22.46 -4.96
N TRP A 25 16.89 21.58 -4.72
CA TRP A 25 15.54 21.98 -4.33
C TRP A 25 15.37 21.80 -2.82
N THR A 26 14.90 22.84 -2.15
CA THR A 26 14.66 22.82 -0.70
C THR A 26 13.21 23.21 -0.40
N LEU A 27 12.52 22.35 0.34
CA LEU A 27 11.15 22.58 0.79
C LEU A 27 11.18 23.23 2.18
N PHE A 28 10.56 24.40 2.32
CA PHE A 28 10.44 25.10 3.59
C PHE A 28 8.96 25.10 4.02
N PRO A 29 8.62 24.53 5.19
CA PRO A 29 7.25 24.57 5.72
C PRO A 29 6.73 26.00 5.91
N SER A 30 7.63 26.92 6.27
CA SER A 30 7.33 28.35 6.41
C SER A 30 8.52 29.20 6.00
N ALA A 31 8.29 30.20 5.14
CA ALA A 31 9.25 31.23 4.78
C ALA A 31 8.60 32.63 4.85
N SER A 32 9.23 33.54 5.60
CA SER A 32 8.83 34.95 5.66
C SER A 32 9.34 35.73 4.45
N ALA A 33 8.70 36.86 4.13
CA ALA A 33 9.15 37.74 3.05
C ALA A 33 10.56 38.27 3.34
N SER A 34 10.80 38.69 4.59
CA SER A 34 12.11 39.16 5.04
C SER A 34 13.23 38.13 4.89
N LEU A 35 12.93 36.84 5.10
CA LEU A 35 13.90 35.77 4.92
C LEU A 35 14.22 35.59 3.43
N LEU A 36 13.19 35.56 2.58
CA LEU A 36 13.36 35.42 1.13
C LEU A 36 14.13 36.61 0.55
N GLU A 37 13.78 37.83 0.93
CA GLU A 37 14.48 39.06 0.54
C GLU A 37 15.92 39.08 1.05
N GLY A 38 16.15 38.68 2.32
CA GLY A 38 17.48 38.66 2.93
C GLY A 38 18.46 37.71 2.23
N PHE A 39 17.97 36.61 1.65
CA PHE A 39 18.77 35.71 0.82
C PHE A 39 18.76 36.07 -0.68
N GLY A 40 18.11 37.17 -1.07
CA GLY A 40 18.00 37.59 -2.46
C GLY A 40 17.23 36.61 -3.33
N ALA A 41 16.22 35.93 -2.77
CA ALA A 41 15.40 34.98 -3.49
C ALA A 41 14.50 35.71 -4.51
N ILE A 42 14.56 35.27 -5.75
CA ILE A 42 13.85 35.84 -6.88
C ILE A 42 12.63 34.96 -7.16
N SER A 43 11.42 35.53 -7.10
CA SER A 43 10.22 34.85 -7.57
C SER A 43 10.04 35.09 -9.06
N ASP A 44 9.81 34.02 -9.81
CA ASP A 44 9.39 34.08 -11.20
C ASP A 44 8.05 33.32 -11.29
N ILE A 45 6.98 34.08 -11.08
CA ILE A 45 5.61 33.53 -10.98
C ILE A 45 5.16 33.00 -12.34
N ASP A 46 5.56 33.64 -13.44
CA ASP A 46 5.16 33.24 -14.79
C ASP A 46 5.81 31.91 -15.19
N ALA A 47 7.06 31.68 -14.79
CA ALA A 47 7.76 30.44 -15.12
C ALA A 47 7.53 29.30 -14.11
N TRP A 48 7.41 29.60 -12.81
CA TRP A 48 7.41 28.58 -11.74
C TRP A 48 6.17 28.60 -10.83
N GLY A 49 5.33 29.61 -10.94
CA GLY A 49 4.17 29.79 -10.08
C GLY A 49 4.49 30.42 -8.72
N GLU A 50 3.42 30.67 -7.96
CA GLU A 50 3.51 31.26 -6.64
C GLU A 50 4.12 30.28 -5.63
N GLY A 51 4.92 30.79 -4.68
CA GLY A 51 5.56 30.00 -3.64
C GLY A 51 6.90 29.36 -4.03
N VAL A 52 7.33 29.49 -5.29
CA VAL A 52 8.64 29.04 -5.77
C VAL A 52 9.59 30.22 -5.93
N TYR A 53 10.79 30.08 -5.35
CA TYR A 53 11.82 31.12 -5.34
C TYR A 53 13.17 30.56 -5.77
N LEU A 54 13.90 31.32 -6.57
CA LEU A 54 15.23 30.95 -7.06
C LEU A 54 16.28 31.85 -6.42
N PHE A 55 17.34 31.25 -5.89
CA PHE A 55 18.51 32.04 -5.49
C PHE A 55 19.32 32.49 -6.72
N PRO A 56 20.17 33.52 -6.56
CA PRO A 56 21.04 33.99 -7.62
C PRO A 56 21.86 32.85 -8.25
N ARG A 57 22.11 32.95 -9.57
CA ARG A 57 22.61 31.87 -10.45
C ARG A 57 23.70 30.96 -9.89
N PHE A 58 24.63 31.50 -9.10
CA PHE A 58 25.76 30.75 -8.56
C PHE A 58 25.41 29.89 -7.34
N TYR A 59 24.31 30.15 -6.65
CA TYR A 59 23.84 29.33 -5.52
C TYR A 59 23.19 28.02 -5.96
N ARG A 60 22.72 27.92 -7.21
CA ARG A 60 22.11 26.70 -7.77
C ARG A 60 20.96 26.15 -6.93
N THR A 61 20.29 26.98 -6.16
CA THR A 61 19.30 26.53 -5.18
C THR A 61 17.96 27.16 -5.47
N ALA A 62 16.91 26.34 -5.39
CA ALA A 62 15.53 26.74 -5.46
C ALA A 62 14.85 26.41 -4.13
N ILE A 63 13.98 27.30 -3.68
CA ILE A 63 13.18 27.15 -2.49
C ILE A 63 11.72 27.05 -2.89
N VAL A 64 11.03 26.10 -2.27
CA VAL A 64 9.58 26.05 -2.26
C VAL A 64 9.10 26.44 -0.87
N ALA A 65 8.47 27.61 -0.76
CA ALA A 65 7.85 28.09 0.46
C ALA A 65 6.43 27.56 0.56
N ILE A 66 6.24 26.48 1.30
CA ILE A 66 4.96 25.74 1.36
C ILE A 66 3.83 26.64 1.85
N ASN A 67 4.09 27.51 2.83
CA ASN A 67 3.10 28.46 3.36
C ASN A 67 2.69 29.57 2.38
N ARG A 68 3.31 29.64 1.21
CA ARG A 68 3.00 30.59 0.15
C ARG A 68 2.50 29.91 -1.13
N LEU A 69 2.32 28.59 -1.11
CA LEU A 69 1.74 27.88 -2.25
C LEU A 69 0.22 28.18 -2.33
N PRO A 70 -0.32 28.33 -3.55
CA PRO A 70 -1.75 28.53 -3.74
C PRO A 70 -2.54 27.30 -3.29
N VAL A 71 -3.79 27.50 -2.92
CA VAL A 71 -4.71 26.40 -2.57
C VAL A 71 -5.23 25.78 -3.86
N ALA A 72 -4.53 24.75 -4.34
CA ALA A 72 -4.86 24.05 -5.57
C ALA A 72 -4.56 22.54 -5.45
N PRO A 73 -5.17 21.68 -6.30
CA PRO A 73 -4.97 20.23 -6.25
C PRO A 73 -3.53 19.78 -6.51
N ASP A 74 -2.80 20.49 -7.35
CA ASP A 74 -1.40 20.24 -7.73
C ASP A 74 -0.40 20.60 -6.61
N THR A 75 -0.71 21.59 -5.78
CA THR A 75 0.10 21.98 -4.62
C THR A 75 -0.25 21.22 -3.34
N LEU A 76 -1.37 20.49 -3.32
CA LEU A 76 -1.92 19.83 -2.15
C LEU A 76 -0.88 18.98 -1.41
N TRP A 77 -0.10 18.19 -2.15
CA TRP A 77 0.94 17.34 -1.59
C TRP A 77 2.03 18.08 -0.84
N LEU A 78 2.49 19.20 -1.40
CA LEU A 78 3.50 20.03 -0.75
C LEU A 78 2.91 20.69 0.49
N ARG A 79 1.63 21.10 0.44
CA ARG A 79 0.92 21.70 1.59
C ARG A 79 0.66 20.71 2.72
N LEU A 80 0.50 19.41 2.44
CA LEU A 80 0.45 18.36 3.46
C LEU A 80 1.76 18.25 4.26
N LEU A 81 2.90 18.62 3.67
CA LEU A 81 4.20 18.70 4.35
C LEU A 81 4.43 20.05 5.06
N GLY A 82 3.44 20.94 5.02
CA GLY A 82 3.46 22.23 5.72
C GLY A 82 3.31 22.08 7.22
N ARG A 83 3.03 23.19 7.91
CA ARG A 83 2.75 23.21 9.36
C ARG A 83 1.56 24.11 9.69
N GLY A 84 0.97 23.89 10.85
CA GLY A 84 -0.16 24.66 11.38
C GLY A 84 -1.31 24.72 10.36
N LYS A 85 -1.89 25.91 10.18
CA LYS A 85 -3.09 26.13 9.35
C LYS A 85 -2.98 25.61 7.92
N VAL A 86 -1.80 25.71 7.30
CA VAL A 86 -1.58 25.25 5.91
C VAL A 86 -1.74 23.74 5.82
N GLN A 87 -1.16 23.02 6.77
CA GLN A 87 -1.28 21.57 6.86
C GLN A 87 -2.70 21.15 7.21
N SER A 88 -3.33 21.80 8.20
CA SER A 88 -4.71 21.48 8.59
C SER A 88 -5.68 21.65 7.43
N GLN A 89 -5.50 22.71 6.64
CA GLN A 89 -6.32 22.95 5.45
C GLN A 89 -6.06 21.89 4.38
N ALA A 90 -4.80 21.57 4.09
CA ALA A 90 -4.44 20.53 3.13
C ALA A 90 -4.99 19.15 3.53
N VAL A 91 -4.97 18.82 4.82
CA VAL A 91 -5.58 17.57 5.31
C VAL A 91 -7.09 17.56 5.09
N ARG A 92 -7.80 18.67 5.35
CA ARG A 92 -9.23 18.76 5.06
C ARG A 92 -9.54 18.61 3.57
N GLU A 93 -8.77 19.25 2.70
CA GLU A 93 -8.90 19.08 1.25
C GLU A 93 -8.63 17.63 0.82
N TRP A 94 -7.60 17.00 1.39
CA TRP A 94 -7.27 15.61 1.12
C TRP A 94 -8.39 14.64 1.54
N LEU A 95 -9.02 14.86 2.71
CA LEU A 95 -10.14 14.07 3.18
C LEU A 95 -11.37 14.14 2.27
N GLN A 96 -11.52 15.24 1.53
CA GLN A 96 -12.60 15.45 0.57
C GLN A 96 -12.32 14.82 -0.80
N LEU A 97 -11.09 14.35 -1.06
CA LEU A 97 -10.77 13.69 -2.33
C LEU A 97 -11.50 12.36 -2.47
N PRO A 98 -11.92 11.96 -3.69
CA PRO A 98 -12.47 10.63 -3.94
C PRO A 98 -11.54 9.51 -3.47
N ILE A 99 -12.11 8.39 -3.02
CA ILE A 99 -11.36 7.22 -2.52
C ILE A 99 -10.47 6.64 -3.63
N GLU A 100 -10.92 6.76 -4.88
CA GLU A 100 -10.28 6.26 -6.09
C GLU A 100 -9.11 7.14 -6.57
N ASN A 101 -8.87 8.29 -5.91
CA ASN A 101 -7.80 9.19 -6.28
C ASN A 101 -6.42 8.58 -5.95
N SER A 102 -5.55 8.44 -6.94
CA SER A 102 -4.20 7.88 -6.76
C SER A 102 -3.35 8.67 -5.75
N LEU A 103 -3.56 9.98 -5.65
CA LEU A 103 -2.90 10.79 -4.62
C LEU A 103 -3.36 10.31 -3.24
N ARG A 104 -4.66 10.10 -3.04
CA ARG A 104 -5.22 9.67 -1.76
C ARG A 104 -4.62 8.36 -1.28
N GLN A 105 -4.51 7.37 -2.16
CA GLN A 105 -3.88 6.08 -1.85
C GLN A 105 -2.41 6.24 -1.43
N ASN A 106 -1.63 6.99 -2.21
CA ASN A 106 -0.21 7.21 -1.92
C ASN A 106 0.01 8.01 -0.63
N VAL A 107 -0.84 8.99 -0.28
CA VAL A 107 -0.65 9.76 0.97
C VAL A 107 -1.01 8.89 2.17
N THR A 108 -1.98 7.97 2.02
CA THR A 108 -2.56 7.23 3.15
C THR A 108 -1.48 6.46 3.90
N GLU A 109 -0.59 5.76 3.18
CA GLU A 109 0.50 5.00 3.79
C GLU A 109 1.50 5.91 4.53
N LEU A 110 1.86 7.04 3.91
CA LEU A 110 2.76 8.04 4.51
C LEU A 110 2.15 8.66 5.76
N LEU A 111 0.87 9.06 5.75
CA LEU A 111 0.18 9.62 6.91
C LEU A 111 0.06 8.62 8.06
N VAL A 112 -0.15 7.34 7.75
CA VAL A 112 -0.17 6.27 8.77
C VAL A 112 1.20 6.10 9.42
N SER A 113 2.27 6.06 8.62
CA SER A 113 3.64 5.96 9.16
C SER A 113 4.04 7.19 9.98
N TRP A 114 3.62 8.39 9.55
CA TRP A 114 3.89 9.64 10.24
C TRP A 114 3.13 9.70 11.57
N ARG A 115 1.86 9.25 11.60
CA ARG A 115 1.07 9.17 12.84
C ARG A 115 1.73 8.29 13.88
N VAL A 116 2.16 7.08 13.51
CA VAL A 116 2.86 6.18 14.44
C VAL A 116 4.09 6.87 15.03
N THR A 117 4.82 7.62 14.21
CA THR A 117 6.01 8.35 14.65
C THR A 117 5.67 9.51 15.61
N ILE A 118 4.61 10.29 15.33
CA ILE A 118 4.20 11.40 16.21
C ILE A 118 3.62 10.90 17.54
N GLU A 119 2.78 9.88 17.51
CA GLU A 119 2.13 9.30 18.69
C GLU A 119 3.17 8.71 19.66
N ILE A 120 4.25 8.14 19.12
CA ILE A 120 5.41 7.67 19.91
C ILE A 120 6.18 8.83 20.56
N GLN A 121 6.24 10.00 19.90
CA GLN A 121 7.09 11.10 20.33
C GLN A 121 6.36 12.18 21.15
N ASN A 122 5.03 12.11 21.32
CA ASN A 122 4.21 13.11 22.03
C ASN A 122 4.44 14.57 21.55
N LEU A 123 4.80 14.76 20.28
CA LEU A 123 5.19 16.07 19.72
C LEU A 123 4.01 16.93 19.24
N LEU A 124 2.77 16.60 19.60
CA LEU A 124 1.60 17.33 19.12
C LEU A 124 1.48 18.71 19.79
N GLU A 125 1.78 19.76 19.03
CA GLU A 125 1.36 21.13 19.33
C GLU A 125 -0.18 21.22 19.29
N GLU A 126 -0.77 22.20 19.99
CA GLU A 126 -2.24 22.38 20.05
C GLU A 126 -2.88 22.50 18.66
N GLU A 127 -2.20 23.15 17.71
CA GLU A 127 -2.69 23.32 16.33
C GLU A 127 -2.71 22.02 15.53
N ASP A 128 -1.83 21.06 15.85
CA ASP A 128 -1.72 19.79 15.16
C ASP A 128 -2.68 18.73 15.73
N ARG A 129 -3.28 18.97 16.91
CA ARG A 129 -4.25 18.07 17.53
C ARG A 129 -5.55 17.94 16.75
N GLU A 130 -6.08 19.03 16.20
CA GLU A 130 -7.34 18.99 15.43
C GLU A 130 -7.16 18.16 14.14
N VAL A 131 -6.02 18.35 13.48
CA VAL A 131 -5.61 17.58 12.30
C VAL A 131 -5.46 16.11 12.67
N PHE A 132 -4.78 15.84 13.78
CA PHE A 132 -4.61 14.49 14.31
C PHE A 132 -5.95 13.81 14.63
N MET A 133 -6.88 14.49 15.29
CA MET A 133 -8.21 13.94 15.62
C MET A 133 -9.04 13.64 14.37
N THR A 134 -9.04 14.55 13.40
CA THR A 134 -9.76 14.37 12.14
C THR A 134 -9.20 13.20 11.33
N LEU A 135 -7.87 13.11 11.23
CA LEU A 135 -7.19 11.97 10.61
C LEU A 135 -7.44 10.66 11.36
N SER A 136 -7.54 10.70 12.69
CA SER A 136 -7.74 9.51 13.52
C SER A 136 -9.09 8.87 13.27
N GLN A 137 -10.17 9.65 13.18
CA GLN A 137 -11.51 9.11 12.92
C GLN A 137 -11.60 8.48 11.54
N THR A 138 -11.19 9.19 10.48
CA THR A 138 -11.22 8.65 9.11
C THR A 138 -10.27 7.46 8.94
N TYR A 139 -9.14 7.45 9.66
CA TYR A 139 -8.27 6.28 9.68
C TYR A 139 -8.92 5.09 10.38
N LEU A 140 -9.60 5.30 11.51
CA LEU A 140 -10.29 4.21 12.20
C LEU A 140 -11.32 3.58 11.28
N GLU A 141 -12.09 4.39 10.56
CA GLU A 141 -13.04 3.95 9.54
C GLU A 141 -12.35 3.18 8.40
N TRP A 142 -11.24 3.71 7.86
CA TRP A 142 -10.48 3.03 6.82
C TRP A 142 -9.87 1.70 7.28
N LYS A 143 -9.32 1.65 8.50
CA LYS A 143 -8.78 0.45 9.13
C LYS A 143 -9.87 -0.59 9.37
N GLU A 144 -11.03 -0.15 9.84
CA GLU A 144 -12.18 -1.01 10.08
C GLU A 144 -12.72 -1.58 8.77
N ALA A 145 -12.86 -0.75 7.73
CA ALA A 145 -13.25 -1.17 6.39
C ALA A 145 -12.27 -2.20 5.81
N THR A 146 -10.97 -1.92 5.87
CA THR A 146 -9.91 -2.84 5.39
C THR A 146 -9.93 -4.17 6.16
N LYS A 147 -10.13 -4.10 7.49
CA LYS A 147 -10.24 -5.31 8.33
C LYS A 147 -11.50 -6.11 8.01
N GLN A 148 -12.62 -5.45 7.71
CA GLN A 148 -13.85 -6.11 7.31
C GLN A 148 -13.70 -6.77 5.93
N GLU A 149 -13.06 -6.11 4.97
CA GLU A 149 -12.77 -6.66 3.65
C GLU A 149 -11.89 -7.91 3.75
N ALA A 150 -10.74 -7.82 4.44
CA ALA A 150 -9.86 -8.97 4.67
C ALA A 150 -10.57 -10.13 5.39
N ARG A 151 -11.51 -9.82 6.31
CA ARG A 151 -12.31 -10.86 6.98
C ARG A 151 -13.32 -11.50 6.03
N ARG A 152 -13.91 -10.74 5.11
CA ARG A 152 -14.85 -11.27 4.11
C ARG A 152 -14.10 -12.16 3.11
N GLU A 153 -12.97 -11.70 2.61
CA GLU A 153 -12.11 -12.49 1.72
C GLU A 153 -11.68 -13.80 2.38
N GLY A 154 -11.13 -13.74 3.60
CA GLY A 154 -10.71 -14.95 4.30
C GLY A 154 -11.85 -15.92 4.65
N LEU A 155 -13.07 -15.41 4.90
CA LEU A 155 -14.25 -16.27 5.07
C LEU A 155 -14.69 -16.92 3.76
N GLU A 156 -14.60 -16.19 2.65
CA GLU A 156 -15.00 -16.68 1.34
C GLU A 156 -14.02 -17.73 0.82
N GLU A 157 -12.72 -17.47 0.94
CA GLU A 157 -11.66 -18.43 0.66
C GLU A 157 -11.81 -19.69 1.53
N GLY A 158 -11.89 -19.53 2.86
CA GLY A 158 -12.03 -20.67 3.77
C GLY A 158 -13.31 -21.48 3.53
N ARG A 159 -14.41 -20.84 3.12
CA ARG A 159 -15.65 -21.55 2.73
C ARG A 159 -15.47 -22.32 1.43
N GLN A 160 -14.79 -21.75 0.44
CA GLN A 160 -14.54 -22.42 -0.83
C GLN A 160 -13.61 -23.62 -0.66
N GLU A 161 -12.52 -23.46 0.09
CA GLU A 161 -11.58 -24.53 0.42
C GLU A 161 -12.29 -25.65 1.18
N GLY A 162 -13.01 -25.33 2.27
CA GLY A 162 -13.73 -26.33 3.05
C GLY A 162 -14.81 -27.07 2.26
N LEU A 163 -15.50 -26.40 1.32
CA LEU A 163 -16.46 -27.06 0.43
C LEU A 163 -15.78 -27.99 -0.58
N GLN A 164 -14.61 -27.62 -1.10
CA GLN A 164 -13.86 -28.48 -2.01
C GLN A 164 -13.31 -29.71 -1.29
N GLU A 165 -12.67 -29.52 -0.14
CA GLU A 165 -12.11 -30.60 0.67
C GLU A 165 -13.21 -31.56 1.12
N GLY A 166 -14.29 -31.05 1.72
CA GLY A 166 -15.40 -31.89 2.18
C GLY A 166 -16.11 -32.63 1.04
N ARG A 167 -16.19 -32.04 -0.16
CA ARG A 167 -16.72 -32.74 -1.35
C ARG A 167 -15.78 -33.87 -1.79
N GLN A 168 -14.48 -33.63 -1.82
CA GLN A 168 -13.51 -34.65 -2.22
C GLN A 168 -13.46 -35.81 -1.22
N GLU A 169 -13.46 -35.50 0.08
CA GLU A 169 -13.49 -36.49 1.15
C GLU A 169 -14.79 -37.31 1.09
N GLY A 170 -15.95 -36.66 1.03
CA GLY A 170 -17.23 -37.36 0.92
C GLY A 170 -17.36 -38.23 -0.33
N LEU A 171 -16.78 -37.83 -1.46
CA LEU A 171 -16.71 -38.68 -2.66
C LEU A 171 -15.81 -39.90 -2.46
N ARG A 172 -14.67 -39.74 -1.79
CA ARG A 172 -13.76 -40.85 -1.47
C ARG A 172 -14.39 -41.83 -0.50
N GLU A 173 -14.96 -41.33 0.60
CA GLU A 173 -15.66 -42.14 1.60
C GLU A 173 -16.86 -42.85 1.00
N GLY A 174 -17.70 -42.16 0.22
CA GLY A 174 -18.86 -42.76 -0.44
C GLY A 174 -18.47 -43.85 -1.44
N ARG A 175 -17.38 -43.65 -2.20
CA ARG A 175 -16.86 -44.67 -3.12
C ARG A 175 -16.31 -45.88 -2.37
N LEU A 176 -15.58 -45.67 -1.27
CA LEU A 176 -15.06 -46.74 -0.43
C LEU A 176 -16.22 -47.52 0.24
N GLY A 177 -17.19 -46.81 0.81
CA GLY A 177 -18.39 -47.38 1.43
C GLY A 177 -19.19 -48.24 0.46
N GLY A 178 -19.47 -47.76 -0.76
CA GLY A 178 -20.18 -48.54 -1.78
C GLY A 178 -19.41 -49.77 -2.28
N LYS A 179 -18.07 -49.68 -2.35
CA LYS A 179 -17.21 -50.85 -2.61
C LYS A 179 -17.36 -51.89 -1.49
N LEU A 180 -17.24 -51.47 -0.23
CA LEU A 180 -17.36 -52.36 0.94
C LEU A 180 -18.75 -52.99 1.07
N GLU A 181 -19.82 -52.24 0.81
CA GLU A 181 -21.20 -52.75 0.85
C GLU A 181 -21.46 -53.83 -0.21
N SER A 182 -20.70 -53.83 -1.30
CA SER A 182 -20.81 -54.86 -2.35
C SER A 182 -20.12 -56.18 -1.98
N VAL A 183 -19.20 -56.18 -1.01
CA VAL A 183 -18.37 -57.34 -0.63
C VAL A 183 -19.21 -58.56 -0.21
N PRO A 184 -20.20 -58.46 0.70
CA PRO A 184 -21.00 -59.62 1.13
C PRO A 184 -21.76 -60.28 -0.03
N ARG A 185 -22.25 -59.46 -0.97
CA ARG A 185 -22.98 -59.95 -2.15
C ARG A 185 -22.05 -60.70 -3.11
N LEU A 186 -20.84 -60.20 -3.34
CA LEU A 186 -19.84 -60.87 -4.16
C LEU A 186 -19.35 -62.17 -3.51
N ARG A 187 -19.19 -62.18 -2.18
CA ARG A 187 -18.86 -63.40 -1.42
C ARG A 187 -19.96 -64.45 -1.54
N ALA A 188 -21.22 -64.05 -1.45
CA ALA A 188 -22.37 -64.95 -1.63
C ALA A 188 -22.46 -65.54 -3.06
N LEU A 189 -21.91 -64.85 -4.06
CA LEU A 189 -21.78 -65.34 -5.43
C LEU A 189 -20.59 -66.29 -5.65
N GLY A 190 -19.82 -66.59 -4.60
CA GLY A 190 -18.75 -67.60 -4.63
C GLY A 190 -17.36 -67.07 -5.01
N LEU A 191 -17.15 -65.75 -5.03
CA LEU A 191 -15.83 -65.16 -5.25
C LEU A 191 -14.93 -65.31 -4.01
N SER A 192 -13.63 -65.57 -4.23
CA SER A 192 -12.61 -65.59 -3.18
C SER A 192 -12.27 -64.17 -2.68
N VAL A 193 -11.69 -64.07 -1.48
CA VAL A 193 -11.31 -62.78 -0.87
C VAL A 193 -10.31 -62.04 -1.76
N GLU A 194 -9.37 -62.77 -2.35
CA GLU A 194 -8.34 -62.26 -3.25
C GLU A 194 -8.95 -61.70 -4.54
N GLN A 195 -9.93 -62.40 -5.13
CA GLN A 195 -10.64 -61.94 -6.32
C GLN A 195 -11.51 -60.71 -6.05
N ILE A 196 -12.14 -60.62 -4.88
CA ILE A 196 -12.95 -59.46 -4.49
C ILE A 196 -12.06 -58.24 -4.22
N ALA A 197 -10.93 -58.44 -3.52
CA ALA A 197 -9.95 -57.39 -3.26
C ALA A 197 -9.40 -56.80 -4.57
N ASP A 198 -9.03 -57.65 -5.53
CA ASP A 198 -8.56 -57.22 -6.85
C ASP A 198 -9.66 -56.50 -7.64
N ALA A 199 -10.87 -57.09 -7.74
CA ALA A 199 -11.96 -56.52 -8.54
C ALA A 199 -12.50 -55.18 -8.01
N LEU A 200 -12.48 -54.95 -6.70
CA LEU A 200 -12.92 -53.71 -6.08
C LEU A 200 -11.78 -52.76 -5.76
N GLU A 201 -10.53 -53.10 -6.08
CA GLU A 201 -9.32 -52.36 -5.70
C GLU A 201 -9.30 -52.04 -4.19
N LEU A 202 -9.64 -53.03 -3.37
CA LEU A 202 -9.62 -52.96 -1.91
C LEU A 202 -8.44 -53.77 -1.37
N SER A 203 -7.99 -53.47 -0.15
CA SER A 203 -7.04 -54.36 0.51
C SER A 203 -7.72 -55.66 0.97
N ILE A 204 -6.98 -56.75 1.03
CA ILE A 204 -7.47 -58.04 1.55
C ILE A 204 -8.03 -57.86 2.98
N GLU A 205 -7.41 -57.00 3.78
CA GLU A 205 -7.82 -56.70 5.15
C GLU A 205 -9.18 -55.99 5.21
N GLN A 206 -9.42 -55.02 4.31
CA GLN A 206 -10.72 -54.35 4.17
C GLN A 206 -11.83 -55.33 3.76
N VAL A 207 -11.53 -56.27 2.86
CA VAL A 207 -12.49 -57.30 2.42
C VAL A 207 -12.80 -58.28 3.56
N ARG A 208 -11.78 -58.75 4.29
CA ARG A 208 -11.94 -59.66 5.45
C ARG A 208 -12.78 -59.03 6.56
N GLN A 209 -12.49 -57.79 6.90
CA GLN A 209 -13.24 -57.01 7.88
C GLN A 209 -14.71 -56.84 7.49
N ALA A 210 -15.00 -56.62 6.20
CA ALA A 210 -16.37 -56.53 5.68
C ALA A 210 -17.11 -57.88 5.66
N THR A 211 -16.40 -59.01 5.60
CA THR A 211 -16.97 -60.36 5.70
C THR A 211 -17.06 -60.91 7.13
N GLY A 212 -16.46 -60.23 8.12
CA GLY A 212 -16.44 -60.69 9.52
C GLY A 212 -15.47 -61.84 9.80
N GLU A 213 -14.45 -62.02 8.94
CA GLU A 213 -13.33 -62.96 9.08
C GLU A 213 -12.07 -62.24 9.57
#